data_AF-A0AA91PVU2-F1
#
_entry.id   AF-A0AA91PVU2-F1
#
_cell.length_a   1.000
_cell.length_b   1.000
_cell.length_c   1.000
_cell.angle_alpha   90.00
_cell.angle_beta   90.00
_cell.angle_gamma   90.00
#
_symmetry.space_group_name_H-M   'P 1'
#
loop_
_entity.id
_entity.type
_entity.pdbx_description
1 polymer ?
#
loop_
_entity_poly.entity_id
_entity_poly.type
_entity_poly.pdbx_seq_one_letter_code
_entity_poly.pdbx_strand_id
1 'polypeptide(L)'
;MKELLDFYFGRGLHGDALNMMKKLAHESSEHNGDSFDEFLKGPDMTIAYMQRLGNEHLDLVLKNAFWILSENKGDSAQNARAIFMNDSYECESYDNFKVYDFLKNTMKRDDLTILYLEWLLNESDILDSITKKSLVVKLSTKLCLLYLKSLKSLKVSDEEFSKNECFLTLDSS
;
A
#
# COMPACT_ATOMS: atom_id res chain seq x y z
N MET A 1 -19.90 -19.37 -1.29
CA MET A 1 -19.33 -18.03 -0.97
C MET A 1 -18.77 -17.32 -2.20
N LYS A 2 -17.92 -17.97 -3.01
CA LYS A 2 -17.47 -17.41 -4.30
C LYS A 2 -18.63 -16.91 -5.18
N GLU A 3 -19.70 -17.71 -5.31
CA GLU A 3 -20.91 -17.32 -6.05
C GLU A 3 -21.59 -16.05 -5.51
N LEU A 4 -21.57 -15.85 -4.19
CA LEU A 4 -22.14 -14.65 -3.57
C LEU A 4 -21.28 -13.41 -3.88
N LEU A 5 -19.96 -13.54 -3.77
CA LEU A 5 -19.04 -12.45 -4.12
C LEU A 5 -19.12 -12.10 -5.61
N ASP A 6 -19.23 -13.11 -6.48
CA ASP A 6 -19.43 -12.91 -7.92
C ASP A 6 -20.80 -12.27 -8.21
N PHE A 7 -21.84 -12.61 -7.43
CA PHE A 7 -23.13 -11.92 -7.50
C PHE A 7 -23.03 -10.44 -7.12
N TYR A 8 -22.38 -10.11 -5.99
CA TYR A 8 -22.15 -8.73 -5.60
C TYR A 8 -21.35 -7.97 -6.66
N PHE A 9 -20.30 -8.60 -7.20
CA PHE A 9 -19.45 -8.00 -8.22
C PHE A 9 -20.22 -7.75 -9.52
N GLY A 10 -20.97 -8.73 -10.02
CA GLY A 10 -21.78 -8.60 -11.24
C GLY A 10 -22.93 -7.60 -11.12
N ARG A 11 -23.35 -7.25 -9.89
CA ARG A 11 -24.37 -6.23 -9.62
C ARG A 11 -23.80 -4.85 -9.30
N GLY A 12 -22.47 -4.68 -9.26
CA GLY A 12 -21.83 -3.42 -8.86
C GLY A 12 -22.01 -3.07 -7.38
N LEU A 13 -22.37 -4.04 -6.54
CA LEU A 13 -22.64 -3.87 -5.12
C LEU A 13 -21.35 -4.02 -4.29
N HIS A 14 -20.28 -3.35 -4.72
CA HIS A 14 -18.95 -3.48 -4.13
C HIS A 14 -18.90 -3.02 -2.67
N GLY A 15 -19.63 -1.95 -2.35
CA GLY A 15 -19.68 -1.42 -0.98
C GLY A 15 -20.27 -2.40 0.01
N ASP A 16 -21.36 -3.07 -0.36
CA ASP A 16 -22.03 -4.06 0.48
C ASP A 16 -21.16 -5.31 0.66
N ALA A 17 -20.51 -5.77 -0.41
CA ALA A 17 -19.57 -6.87 -0.36
C ALA A 17 -18.41 -6.59 0.60
N LEU A 18 -17.78 -5.42 0.50
CA LEU A 18 -16.66 -5.02 1.36
C LEU A 18 -17.08 -4.83 2.82
N ASN A 19 -18.27 -4.28 3.06
CA ASN A 19 -18.82 -4.18 4.41
C ASN A 19 -19.09 -5.58 5.02
N MET A 20 -19.62 -6.51 4.24
CA MET A 20 -19.83 -7.89 4.67
C MET A 20 -18.50 -8.59 4.99
N MET A 21 -17.51 -8.51 4.09
CA MET A 21 -16.19 -9.12 4.32
C MET A 21 -15.48 -8.52 5.52
N LYS A 22 -15.58 -7.20 5.73
CA LYS A 22 -15.07 -6.56 6.94
C LYS A 22 -15.68 -7.16 8.22
N LYS A 23 -17.01 -7.34 8.26
CA LYS A 23 -17.66 -7.95 9.42
C LYS A 23 -17.16 -9.37 9.67
N LEU A 24 -17.10 -10.19 8.61
CA LEU A 24 -16.61 -11.56 8.70
C LEU A 24 -15.18 -11.62 9.24
N ALA A 25 -14.29 -10.73 8.77
CA ALA A 25 -12.91 -10.64 9.24
C ALA A 25 -12.78 -10.36 10.75
N HIS A 26 -13.80 -9.74 11.36
CA HIS A 26 -13.84 -9.43 12.79
C HIS A 26 -14.67 -10.40 13.64
N GLU A 27 -15.63 -11.11 13.03
CA GLU A 27 -16.57 -12.01 13.72
C GLU A 27 -16.03 -13.45 13.86
N SER A 28 -14.98 -13.82 13.10
CA SER A 28 -14.43 -15.17 13.06
C SER A 28 -13.55 -15.51 14.28
N SER A 29 -14.12 -15.50 15.48
CA SER A 29 -13.50 -15.97 16.73
C SER A 29 -14.02 -17.33 17.21
N GLU A 30 -15.00 -17.95 16.55
CA GLU A 30 -15.66 -19.14 17.13
C GLU A 30 -15.78 -20.41 16.27
N HIS A 31 -15.38 -20.46 14.99
CA HIS A 31 -15.57 -21.68 14.17
C HIS A 31 -14.29 -22.28 13.57
N ASN A 32 -14.39 -23.61 13.39
CA ASN A 32 -13.38 -24.66 13.37
C ASN A 32 -12.17 -24.42 12.44
N GLY A 33 -11.03 -25.06 12.76
CA GLY A 33 -9.74 -24.86 12.10
C GLY A 33 -9.60 -25.49 10.71
N ASP A 34 -10.48 -25.16 9.77
CA ASP A 34 -10.29 -25.46 8.35
C ASP A 34 -9.56 -24.30 7.65
N SER A 35 -8.74 -24.60 6.62
CA SER A 35 -7.95 -23.60 5.88
C SER A 35 -8.80 -22.54 5.17
N PHE A 36 -10.06 -22.86 4.85
CA PHE A 36 -11.02 -21.90 4.30
C PHE A 36 -11.50 -20.89 5.34
N ASP A 37 -11.63 -21.31 6.60
CA ASP A 37 -11.95 -20.42 7.71
C ASP A 37 -10.76 -19.51 8.05
N GLU A 38 -9.54 -19.90 7.71
CA GLU A 38 -8.34 -19.06 7.84
C GLU A 38 -8.26 -17.97 6.77
N PHE A 39 -8.61 -18.27 5.51
CA PHE A 39 -8.73 -17.25 4.45
C PHE A 39 -9.88 -16.25 4.71
N LEU A 40 -10.87 -16.66 5.52
CA LEU A 40 -11.93 -15.80 6.03
C LEU A 40 -11.52 -14.97 7.24
N LYS A 41 -10.46 -15.39 7.95
CA LYS A 41 -9.90 -14.69 9.11
C LYS A 41 -8.94 -13.63 8.60
N GLY A 42 -9.27 -12.37 8.84
CA GLY A 42 -8.40 -11.24 8.50
C GLY A 42 -8.65 -10.62 7.12
N PRO A 43 -7.72 -9.78 6.63
CA PRO A 43 -7.98 -8.87 5.53
C PRO A 43 -7.88 -9.52 4.14
N ASP A 44 -7.33 -10.72 4.02
CA ASP A 44 -6.94 -11.33 2.73
C ASP A 44 -8.09 -11.44 1.74
N MET A 45 -9.27 -11.88 2.19
CA MET A 45 -10.46 -11.95 1.34
C MET A 45 -10.91 -10.55 0.87
N THR A 46 -10.81 -9.55 1.74
CA THR A 46 -11.14 -8.17 1.39
C THR A 46 -10.13 -7.63 0.37
N ILE A 47 -8.84 -7.90 0.56
CA ILE A 47 -7.77 -7.50 -0.36
C ILE A 47 -7.98 -8.13 -1.75
N ALA A 48 -8.23 -9.43 -1.81
CA ALA A 48 -8.47 -10.14 -3.07
C ALA A 48 -9.68 -9.57 -3.83
N TYR A 49 -10.72 -9.12 -3.13
CA TYR A 49 -11.85 -8.44 -3.76
C TYR A 49 -11.47 -7.04 -4.28
N MET A 50 -10.73 -6.25 -3.48
CA MET A 50 -10.28 -4.91 -3.88
C MET A 50 -9.32 -4.93 -5.09
N GLN A 51 -8.50 -5.98 -5.24
CA GLN A 51 -7.61 -6.13 -6.40
C GLN A 51 -8.34 -6.22 -7.75
N ARG A 52 -9.64 -6.53 -7.72
CA ARG A 52 -10.52 -6.55 -8.90
C ARG A 52 -11.22 -5.21 -9.16
N LEU A 53 -10.97 -4.19 -8.36
CA LEU A 53 -11.61 -2.88 -8.46
C LEU A 53 -10.64 -1.88 -9.08
N GLY A 54 -10.98 -1.36 -10.25
CA GLY A 54 -10.17 -0.32 -10.91
C GLY A 54 -10.38 1.08 -10.32
N ASN A 55 -9.80 2.07 -11.00
CA ASN A 55 -9.80 3.47 -10.57
C ASN A 55 -11.19 4.08 -10.32
N GLU A 56 -12.23 3.61 -11.03
CA GLU A 56 -13.62 4.04 -10.82
C GLU A 56 -14.14 3.77 -9.39
N HIS A 57 -13.53 2.80 -8.69
CA HIS A 57 -13.87 2.42 -7.33
C HIS A 57 -12.73 2.72 -6.34
N LEU A 58 -11.75 3.53 -6.74
CA LEU A 58 -10.58 3.82 -5.91
C LEU A 58 -10.96 4.42 -4.55
N ASP A 59 -11.98 5.28 -4.46
CA ASP A 59 -12.45 5.80 -3.17
C ASP A 59 -12.91 4.68 -2.20
N LEU A 60 -13.54 3.65 -2.74
CA LEU A 60 -13.99 2.51 -1.97
C LEU A 60 -12.82 1.61 -1.55
N VAL A 61 -11.82 1.45 -2.43
CA VAL A 61 -10.56 0.77 -2.12
C VAL A 61 -9.83 1.50 -0.99
N LEU A 62 -9.63 2.82 -1.09
CA LEU A 62 -8.96 3.62 -0.06
C LEU A 62 -9.69 3.57 1.29
N LYS A 63 -11.02 3.62 1.28
CA LYS A 63 -11.83 3.48 2.51
C LYS A 63 -11.60 2.13 3.19
N ASN A 64 -11.47 1.04 2.43
CA ASN A 64 -11.28 -0.29 3.00
C ASN A 64 -9.82 -0.58 3.35
N ALA A 65 -8.88 -0.11 2.54
CA ALA A 65 -7.47 -0.07 2.89
C ALA A 65 -7.25 0.66 4.22
N PHE A 66 -8.11 1.62 4.57
CA PHE A 66 -7.97 2.35 5.82
C PHE A 66 -7.94 1.45 7.05
N TRP A 67 -8.92 0.57 7.19
CA TRP A 67 -8.99 -0.29 8.37
C TRP A 67 -7.94 -1.40 8.30
N ILE A 68 -7.69 -1.97 7.12
CA ILE A 68 -6.71 -3.04 6.90
C ILE A 68 -5.30 -2.61 7.34
N LEU A 69 -4.88 -1.41 6.95
CA LEU A 69 -3.55 -0.87 7.27
C LEU A 69 -3.46 -0.29 8.69
N SER A 70 -4.59 -0.06 9.36
CA SER A 70 -4.63 0.50 10.71
C SER A 70 -4.55 -0.55 11.81
N GLU A 71 -5.17 -1.72 11.59
CA GLU A 71 -5.37 -2.73 12.64
C GLU A 71 -4.18 -3.64 12.85
N ASN A 72 -3.47 -4.03 11.78
CA ASN A 72 -2.27 -4.85 11.90
C ASN A 72 -1.05 -4.12 11.29
N LYS A 73 -0.29 -3.45 12.16
CA LYS A 73 0.90 -2.69 11.77
C LYS A 73 2.06 -3.56 11.29
N GLY A 74 2.17 -4.80 11.78
CA GLY A 74 3.23 -5.73 11.39
C GLY A 74 3.13 -6.09 9.91
N ASP A 75 1.90 -6.39 9.47
CA ASP A 75 1.64 -6.84 8.09
C ASP A 75 1.23 -5.69 7.15
N SER A 76 1.20 -4.44 7.65
CA SER A 76 0.77 -3.27 6.87
C SER A 76 1.58 -3.07 5.59
N ALA A 77 2.88 -3.37 5.58
CA ALA A 77 3.70 -3.24 4.38
C ALA A 77 3.31 -4.28 3.31
N GLN A 78 3.08 -5.53 3.72
CA GLN A 78 2.61 -6.59 2.84
C GLN A 78 1.21 -6.29 2.30
N ASN A 79 0.30 -5.84 3.17
CA ASN A 79 -1.06 -5.47 2.78
C ASN A 79 -1.07 -4.26 1.84
N ALA A 80 -0.25 -3.24 2.11
CA ALA A 80 -0.13 -2.09 1.22
C ALA A 80 0.39 -2.49 -0.16
N ARG A 81 1.37 -3.41 -0.22
CA ARG A 81 1.85 -3.97 -1.49
C ARG A 81 0.75 -4.72 -2.22
N ALA A 82 0.05 -5.62 -1.53
CA ALA A 82 -1.03 -6.39 -2.13
C ALA A 82 -2.15 -5.49 -2.69
N ILE A 83 -2.46 -4.36 -2.04
CA ILE A 83 -3.53 -3.45 -2.47
C ILE A 83 -3.08 -2.49 -3.58
N PHE A 84 -1.90 -1.89 -3.48
CA PHE A 84 -1.49 -0.73 -4.30
C PHE A 84 -0.25 -0.94 -5.18
N MET A 85 0.44 -2.07 -5.04
CA MET A 85 1.73 -2.36 -5.70
C MET A 85 1.71 -3.77 -6.27
N ASN A 86 0.68 -4.08 -7.05
CA ASN A 86 0.54 -5.37 -7.72
C ASN A 86 0.41 -5.16 -9.23
N ASP A 87 0.66 -6.22 -9.98
CA ASP A 87 0.74 -6.19 -11.44
C ASP A 87 -0.64 -6.37 -12.11
N SER A 88 -1.73 -6.11 -11.39
CA SER A 88 -3.08 -6.16 -11.98
C SER A 88 -3.36 -4.90 -12.80
N TYR A 89 -4.12 -5.06 -13.88
CA TYR A 89 -4.57 -3.95 -14.71
C TYR A 89 -5.38 -2.92 -13.90
N GLU A 90 -6.18 -3.40 -12.93
CA GLU A 90 -6.95 -2.56 -12.03
C GLU A 90 -6.03 -1.69 -11.16
N CYS A 91 -4.93 -2.25 -10.65
CA CYS A 91 -3.95 -1.52 -9.84
C CYS A 91 -3.22 -0.46 -10.67
N GLU A 92 -2.77 -0.80 -11.88
CA GLU A 92 -2.14 0.15 -12.81
C GLU A 92 -3.05 1.32 -13.18
N SER A 93 -4.38 1.09 -13.16
CA SER A 93 -5.36 2.13 -13.49
C SER A 93 -5.47 3.23 -12.43
N TYR A 94 -5.02 2.99 -11.19
CA TYR A 94 -5.23 3.90 -10.07
C TYR A 94 -4.62 5.29 -10.27
N ASP A 95 -5.30 6.31 -9.75
CA ASP A 95 -4.73 7.63 -9.55
C ASP A 95 -3.63 7.57 -8.48
N ASN A 96 -2.39 7.48 -8.96
CA ASN A 96 -1.20 7.38 -8.12
C ASN A 96 -1.03 8.57 -7.15
N PHE A 97 -1.51 9.77 -7.50
CA PHE A 97 -1.46 10.90 -6.58
C PHE A 97 -2.47 10.77 -5.45
N LYS A 98 -3.63 10.18 -5.73
CA LYS A 98 -4.65 9.92 -4.71
C LYS A 98 -4.20 8.83 -3.75
N VAL A 99 -3.55 7.77 -4.25
CA VAL A 99 -2.93 6.73 -3.40
C VAL A 99 -1.82 7.33 -2.55
N TYR A 100 -0.92 8.14 -3.14
CA TYR A 100 0.11 8.85 -2.41
C TYR A 100 -0.48 9.75 -1.30
N ASP A 101 -1.51 10.54 -1.62
CA ASP A 101 -2.15 11.46 -0.66
C ASP A 101 -2.81 10.69 0.49
N PHE A 102 -3.45 9.57 0.19
CA PHE A 102 -3.99 8.68 1.19
C PHE A 102 -2.91 8.15 2.14
N LEU A 103 -1.82 7.58 1.62
CA LEU A 103 -0.72 7.05 2.46
C LEU A 103 -0.05 8.15 3.29
N LYS A 104 0.14 9.33 2.70
CA LYS A 104 0.86 10.43 3.33
C LYS A 104 0.02 11.22 4.33
N ASN A 105 -1.19 11.62 3.94
CA ASN A 105 -1.99 12.59 4.69
C ASN A 105 -3.11 11.94 5.49
N THR A 106 -3.73 10.88 4.94
CA THR A 106 -4.79 10.14 5.65
C THR A 106 -4.18 9.15 6.64
N MET A 107 -3.29 8.27 6.17
CA MET A 107 -2.59 7.30 7.01
C MET A 107 -1.51 7.92 7.89
N LYS A 108 -0.87 8.99 7.42
CA LYS A 108 0.29 9.61 8.08
C LYS A 108 1.43 8.61 8.29
N ARG A 109 1.62 7.71 7.32
CA ARG A 109 2.61 6.63 7.33
C ARG A 109 3.69 6.92 6.31
N ASP A 110 4.76 7.57 6.76
CA ASP A 110 5.88 7.93 5.89
C ASP A 110 6.61 6.68 5.37
N ASP A 111 6.68 5.61 6.17
CA ASP A 111 7.22 4.31 5.80
C ASP A 111 6.48 3.68 4.61
N LEU A 112 5.15 3.62 4.66
CA LEU A 112 4.33 3.09 3.56
C LEU A 112 4.36 4.03 2.33
N THR A 113 4.44 5.34 2.57
CA THR A 113 4.53 6.32 1.48
C THR A 113 5.86 6.20 0.73
N ILE A 114 6.97 6.00 1.45
CA ILE A 114 8.29 5.75 0.85
C ILE A 114 8.24 4.47 0.02
N LEU A 115 7.76 3.37 0.62
CA LEU A 115 7.64 2.07 -0.04
C LEU A 115 6.85 2.15 -1.36
N TYR A 116 5.72 2.87 -1.35
CA TYR A 116 4.91 3.07 -2.55
C TYR A 116 5.64 3.87 -3.63
N LEU A 117 6.33 4.95 -3.25
CA LEU A 117 7.07 5.77 -4.22
C LEU A 117 8.29 5.06 -4.79
N GLU A 118 8.98 4.23 -4.01
CA GLU A 118 10.08 3.39 -4.49
C GLU A 118 9.59 2.41 -5.55
N TRP A 119 8.49 1.69 -5.27
CA TRP A 119 7.88 0.78 -6.24
C TRP A 119 7.45 1.53 -7.50
N LEU A 120 6.74 2.64 -7.35
CA LEU A 120 6.22 3.42 -8.49
C LEU A 120 7.33 3.99 -9.38
N LEU A 121 8.51 4.29 -8.81
CA LEU A 121 9.62 4.88 -9.55
C LEU A 121 10.59 3.85 -10.15
N ASN A 122 10.72 2.66 -9.54
CA ASN A 122 11.77 1.70 -9.88
C ASN A 122 11.25 0.36 -10.38
N GLU A 123 10.05 -0.05 -9.99
CA GLU A 123 9.52 -1.39 -10.24
C GLU A 123 8.29 -1.37 -11.15
N SER A 124 7.48 -0.32 -11.13
CA SER A 124 6.25 -0.26 -11.93
C SER A 124 6.50 0.26 -13.36
N ASP A 125 5.91 -0.40 -14.35
CA ASP A 125 5.90 0.03 -15.76
C ASP A 125 5.02 1.29 -15.99
N ILE A 126 4.32 1.76 -14.94
CA ILE A 126 3.38 2.88 -14.98
C ILE A 126 4.06 4.16 -15.47
N LEU A 127 5.36 4.35 -15.20
CA LEU A 127 6.07 5.61 -15.49
C LEU A 127 6.90 5.60 -16.78
N ASP A 128 6.89 4.51 -17.56
CA ASP A 128 7.82 4.31 -18.68
C ASP A 128 7.58 5.19 -19.93
N SER A 129 6.42 5.86 -20.04
CA SER A 129 6.14 6.74 -21.17
C SER A 129 6.88 8.09 -21.08
N ILE A 130 7.38 8.59 -22.21
CA ILE A 130 7.98 9.94 -22.39
C ILE A 130 7.08 11.06 -21.79
N THR A 131 5.77 10.88 -21.82
CA THR A 131 4.74 11.78 -21.27
C THR A 131 4.77 11.94 -19.74
N LYS A 132 5.52 11.12 -19.00
CA LYS A 132 5.55 11.12 -17.53
C LYS A 132 6.86 11.62 -16.91
N LYS A 133 7.83 12.12 -17.70
CA LYS A 133 9.10 12.65 -17.14
C LYS A 133 8.91 13.76 -16.10
N SER A 134 7.94 14.67 -16.30
CA SER A 134 7.61 15.69 -15.30
C SER A 134 7.00 15.10 -14.03
N LEU A 135 6.21 14.03 -14.17
CA LEU A 135 5.61 13.30 -13.06
C LEU A 135 6.68 12.60 -12.22
N VAL A 136 7.62 11.91 -12.87
CA VAL A 136 8.79 11.29 -12.24
C VAL A 136 9.52 12.31 -11.38
N VAL A 137 9.88 13.48 -11.93
CA VAL A 137 10.58 14.54 -11.16
C VAL A 137 9.79 14.96 -9.91
N LYS A 138 8.46 15.11 -10.00
CA LYS A 138 7.62 15.46 -8.84
C LYS A 138 7.61 14.36 -7.79
N LEU A 139 7.48 13.10 -8.20
CA LEU A 139 7.47 11.94 -7.30
C LEU A 139 8.84 11.72 -6.64
N SER A 140 9.93 11.80 -7.42
CA SER A 140 11.30 11.74 -6.89
C SER A 140 11.56 12.86 -5.88
N THR A 141 11.13 14.10 -6.18
CA THR A 141 11.25 15.21 -5.22
C THR A 141 10.52 14.90 -3.91
N LYS A 142 9.28 14.38 -3.99
CA LYS A 142 8.51 13.97 -2.81
C LYS A 142 9.22 12.87 -2.03
N LEU A 143 9.80 11.88 -2.70
CA LEU A 143 10.57 10.80 -2.08
C LEU A 143 11.81 11.34 -1.35
N CYS A 144 12.60 12.20 -1.99
CA CYS A 144 13.75 12.85 -1.36
C CYS A 144 13.36 13.63 -0.10
N LEU A 145 12.25 14.38 -0.15
CA LEU A 145 11.74 15.12 1.02
C LEU A 145 11.34 14.19 2.17
N LEU A 146 10.79 13.00 1.87
CA LEU A 146 10.46 12.00 2.89
C LEU A 146 11.72 11.44 3.54
N TYR A 147 12.75 11.08 2.76
CA TYR A 147 14.02 10.62 3.35
C TYR A 147 14.70 11.71 4.17
N LEU A 148 14.75 12.96 3.68
CA LEU A 148 15.32 14.07 4.46
C LEU A 148 14.58 14.26 5.78
N LYS A 149 13.25 14.10 5.79
CA LYS A 149 12.46 14.13 7.03
C LYS A 149 12.83 12.95 7.95
N SER A 150 12.95 11.74 7.41
CA SER A 150 13.36 10.56 8.18
C SER A 150 14.75 10.76 8.78
N LEU A 151 15.73 11.21 7.98
CA LEU A 151 17.08 11.55 8.44
C LEU A 151 17.07 12.62 9.52
N LYS A 152 16.28 13.69 9.38
CA LYS A 152 16.16 14.72 10.42
C LYS A 152 15.55 14.18 11.72
N SER A 153 14.66 13.20 11.63
CA SER A 153 14.04 12.57 12.79
C SER A 153 14.98 11.61 13.52
N LEU A 154 15.91 10.99 12.78
CA LEU A 154 17.07 10.28 13.29
C LEU A 154 18.04 11.35 13.83
N LYS A 155 17.87 11.81 15.07
CA LYS A 155 18.84 12.68 15.76
C LYS A 155 20.14 11.92 16.04
N VAL A 156 20.82 11.49 15.00
CA VAL A 156 22.13 10.84 15.06
C VAL A 156 23.12 11.94 15.46
N SER A 157 23.87 11.70 16.52
CA SER A 157 25.00 12.55 16.89
C SER A 157 26.02 12.55 15.75
N ASP A 158 26.67 13.67 15.45
CA ASP A 158 27.76 13.73 14.45
C ASP A 158 28.81 12.63 14.69
N GLU A 159 29.01 12.23 15.95
CA GLU A 159 29.92 11.16 16.39
C GLU A 159 29.47 9.73 15.99
N GLU A 160 28.17 9.46 15.86
CA GLU A 160 27.65 8.18 15.37
C GLU A 160 27.65 8.12 13.83
N PHE A 161 27.46 9.26 13.17
CA PHE A 161 27.53 9.34 11.72
C PHE A 161 28.96 9.08 11.21
N SER A 162 29.98 9.68 11.86
CA SER A 162 31.40 9.47 11.52
C SER A 162 31.93 8.05 11.78
N LYS A 163 31.22 7.22 12.56
CA LYS A 163 31.60 5.82 12.83
C LYS A 163 31.03 4.82 11.82
N ASN A 164 30.08 5.22 10.98
CA ASN A 164 29.60 4.35 9.90
C ASN A 164 30.68 4.24 8.81
N GLU A 165 31.25 3.04 8.66
CA GLU A 165 32.43 2.71 7.85
C GLU A 165 32.34 3.04 6.34
N CYS A 166 31.21 3.58 5.86
CA CYS A 166 31.02 3.88 4.44
C CYS A 166 31.80 5.11 3.95
N PHE A 167 32.25 5.99 4.86
CA PHE A 167 33.01 7.20 4.50
C PHE A 167 34.53 7.06 4.70
N LEU A 168 35.01 6.02 5.37
CA LEU A 168 36.45 5.82 5.60
C LEU A 168 37.20 5.28 4.37
N THR A 169 36.48 4.78 3.36
CA THR A 169 37.08 4.19 2.16
C THR A 169 37.26 5.17 1.00
N LEU A 170 36.71 6.39 1.07
CA LEU A 170 36.86 7.40 0.01
C LEU A 170 38.13 8.26 0.13
N ASP A 171 38.75 8.31 1.31
CA ASP A 171 40.00 9.05 1.54
C ASP A 171 41.27 8.18 1.39
N SER A 172 41.13 6.92 0.95
CA SER A 172 42.25 5.96 0.88
C SER A 172 42.54 5.40 -0.54
N SER A 173 42.15 6.06 -1.62
CA SER A 173 42.53 5.66 -2.99
C SER A 173 42.68 6.82 -3.96
#